data_AF-A0A837DA02-F1
#
_entry.id   AF-A0A837DA02-F1
#
_cell.length_a   1.000
_cell.length_b   1.000
_cell.length_c   1.000
_cell.angle_alpha   90.00
_cell.angle_beta   90.00
_cell.angle_gamma   90.00
#
_symmetry.space_group_name_H-M   'P 1'
#
loop_
_entity.id
_entity.type
_entity.pdbx_description
1 polymer ?
#
loop_
_entity_poly.entity_id
_entity_poly.type
_entity_poly.pdbx_seq_one_letter_code
_entity_poly.pdbx_strand_id
1 'polypeptide(L)'
;MRTRDLVHGVGRIAGWAARTGYELSKRLPGASDDEPPRLEPVPVRAKSVRGDDPLRTRMARLLAESAELKRDDARDRLYEAILASLVPDEARILSTLAQGGVFPLIDVAERTLFGGVGRIVLRNASTVGKAAGVTLDDHVPVYVTRLVDLNVAEVLREDPTLDTQYEVLVADEAVVEVVNTVRRPTFVRRTLRISRFGLRLWQACDPAGG
;
A
#
# COMPACT_ATOMS: atom_id res chain seq x y z
N MET A 1 -31.27 -8.95 49.35
CA MET A 1 -30.11 -8.73 50.23
C MET A 1 -29.06 -7.95 49.44
N ARG A 2 -28.45 -6.94 50.05
CA ARG A 2 -27.80 -5.78 49.43
C ARG A 2 -26.36 -5.68 49.92
N THR A 3 -25.38 -5.66 49.01
CA THR A 3 -23.98 -5.16 49.14
C THR A 3 -23.33 -5.45 47.78
N ARG A 4 -23.03 -4.52 46.85
CA ARG A 4 -22.17 -3.32 46.89
C ARG A 4 -20.83 -3.56 47.58
N ASP A 5 -19.79 -3.71 46.76
CA ASP A 5 -18.47 -3.12 47.02
C ASP A 5 -17.86 -2.61 45.72
N LEU A 6 -17.43 -1.35 45.80
CA LEU A 6 -16.63 -0.57 44.86
C LEU A 6 -15.18 -0.65 45.34
N VAL A 7 -14.17 -0.77 44.48
CA VAL A 7 -12.95 0.06 44.59
C VAL A 7 -12.33 0.29 43.21
N HIS A 8 -11.98 1.55 42.99
CA HIS A 8 -11.29 2.16 41.86
C HIS A 8 -9.84 1.66 41.67
N GLY A 9 -9.40 1.58 40.42
CA GLY A 9 -7.99 1.46 40.04
C GLY A 9 -7.64 2.41 38.90
N VAL A 10 -7.38 3.68 39.24
CA VAL A 10 -6.79 4.68 38.33
C VAL A 10 -5.28 4.60 38.48
N GLY A 11 -4.56 4.23 37.41
CA GLY A 11 -3.10 4.19 37.38
C GLY A 11 -2.56 4.69 36.04
N ARG A 12 -2.09 5.94 36.03
CA ARG A 12 -1.39 6.61 34.94
C ARG A 12 -0.06 5.90 34.64
N ILE A 13 0.25 5.67 33.36
CA ILE A 13 1.61 5.35 32.90
C ILE A 13 1.98 6.31 31.77
N ALA A 14 2.66 7.40 32.12
CA ALA A 14 3.40 8.26 31.21
C ALA A 14 4.71 8.63 31.90
N GLY A 15 5.85 8.18 31.35
CA GLY A 15 7.15 8.38 31.98
C GLY A 15 8.30 7.71 31.24
N TRP A 16 8.47 8.00 29.95
CA TRP A 16 9.67 7.63 29.21
C TRP A 16 10.11 8.78 28.30
N ALA A 17 11.13 9.52 28.75
CA ALA A 17 12.12 10.29 27.96
C ALA A 17 12.64 11.50 28.76
N ALA A 18 13.67 11.30 29.60
CA ALA A 18 14.48 12.41 30.11
C ALA A 18 15.80 11.96 30.77
N ARG A 19 16.60 11.05 30.19
CA ARG A 19 17.95 10.75 30.73
C ARG A 19 18.94 10.27 29.65
N THR A 20 19.36 11.16 28.76
CA THR A 20 20.53 10.92 27.88
C THR A 20 21.16 12.25 27.46
N GLY A 21 21.64 13.06 28.42
CA GLY A 21 22.24 14.35 28.07
C GLY A 21 23.18 15.02 29.08
N TYR A 22 23.62 14.35 30.15
CA TYR A 22 24.42 15.01 31.20
C TYR A 22 25.83 14.42 31.43
N GLU A 23 26.28 13.47 30.60
CA GLU A 23 27.56 12.77 30.83
C GLU A 23 28.51 12.94 29.62
N LEU A 24 28.77 14.18 29.21
CA LEU A 24 29.83 14.47 28.22
C LEU A 24 30.75 15.65 28.58
N SER A 25 30.50 16.38 29.67
CA SER A 25 31.34 17.52 30.06
C SER A 25 32.51 17.17 31.00
N LYS A 26 32.64 15.92 31.46
CA LYS A 26 33.64 15.54 32.48
C LYS A 26 35.04 15.15 31.98
N ARG A 27 35.38 15.39 30.70
CA ARG A 27 36.71 14.98 30.17
C ARG A 27 37.41 16.01 29.29
N LEU A 28 37.37 17.29 29.67
CA LEU A 28 38.26 18.29 29.10
C LEU A 28 39.17 18.88 30.20
N PRO A 29 40.49 18.66 30.15
CA PRO A 29 41.43 19.29 31.07
C PRO A 29 41.64 20.77 30.68
N GLY A 30 41.36 21.69 31.59
CA GLY A 30 41.61 23.13 31.42
C GLY A 30 40.45 24.09 31.68
N ALA A 31 39.31 23.62 32.22
CA ALA A 31 38.24 24.52 32.65
C ALA A 31 38.58 25.17 33.99
N SER A 32 38.89 26.47 33.98
CA SER A 32 38.88 27.32 35.18
C SER A 32 37.48 27.36 35.79
N ASP A 33 37.41 27.54 37.11
CA ASP A 33 36.16 27.71 37.91
C ASP A 33 35.49 29.07 37.63
N ASP A 34 35.38 29.46 36.36
CA ASP A 34 34.58 30.60 35.96
C ASP A 34 33.11 30.16 35.93
N GLU A 35 32.33 30.74 36.86
CA GLU A 35 30.87 30.60 36.92
C GLU A 35 30.29 30.73 35.49
N PRO A 36 29.58 29.71 34.97
CA PRO A 36 29.07 29.76 33.62
C PRO A 36 28.15 30.98 33.48
N PRO A 37 28.23 31.73 32.38
CA PRO A 37 27.39 32.92 32.19
C PRO A 37 25.94 32.49 32.35
N ARG A 38 25.20 33.18 33.24
CA ARG A 38 23.76 32.96 33.40
C ARG A 38 23.11 33.25 32.05
N LEU A 39 22.74 32.19 31.35
CA LEU A 39 21.87 32.26 30.20
C LEU A 39 20.54 32.80 30.72
N GLU A 40 20.26 34.08 30.47
CA GLU A 40 18.90 34.57 30.62
C GLU A 40 17.99 33.65 29.81
N PRO A 41 16.88 33.17 30.38
CA PRO A 41 15.97 32.30 29.66
C PRO A 41 15.46 33.08 28.46
N VAL A 42 16.00 32.76 27.27
CA VAL A 42 15.42 33.18 26.01
C VAL A 42 13.96 32.74 26.11
N PRO A 43 12.97 33.65 26.00
CA PRO A 43 11.59 33.24 26.02
C PRO A 43 11.42 32.36 24.79
N VAL A 44 11.45 31.05 25.00
CA VAL A 44 11.00 30.07 24.02
C VAL A 44 9.54 30.42 23.89
N ARG A 45 9.25 31.23 22.88
CA ARG A 45 7.90 31.58 22.48
C ARG A 45 7.31 30.26 22.03
N ALA A 46 6.80 29.49 22.99
CA ALA A 46 5.95 28.36 22.75
C ALA A 46 4.76 28.97 22.02
N LYS A 47 4.80 28.97 20.69
CA LYS A 47 3.61 29.12 19.87
C LYS A 47 2.81 27.85 20.14
N SER A 48 2.10 27.87 21.27
CA SER A 48 0.97 27.02 21.53
C SER A 48 -0.15 27.46 20.59
N VAL A 49 -0.11 26.92 19.38
CA VAL A 49 -1.32 26.59 18.66
C VAL A 49 -1.16 25.12 18.29
N ARG A 50 -1.42 24.23 19.27
CA ARG A 50 -1.79 22.85 18.95
C ARG A 50 -3.18 22.93 18.32
N GLY A 51 -3.24 23.31 17.05
CA GLY A 51 -4.31 22.84 16.20
C GLY A 51 -4.14 21.33 16.14
N ASP A 52 -5.20 20.59 16.43
CA ASP A 52 -5.25 19.15 16.23
C ASP A 52 -4.60 18.81 14.89
N ASP A 53 -3.52 18.04 14.92
CA ASP A 53 -2.95 17.53 13.68
C ASP A 53 -4.04 16.66 13.04
N PRO A 54 -4.56 17.05 11.86
CA PRO A 54 -5.71 16.39 11.27
C PRO A 54 -5.46 14.89 11.04
N LEU A 55 -4.20 14.49 10.85
CA LEU A 55 -3.82 13.08 10.72
C LEU A 55 -3.86 12.37 12.08
N ARG A 56 -3.39 12.99 13.16
CA ARG A 56 -3.48 12.42 14.52
C ARG A 56 -4.94 12.25 14.96
N THR A 57 -5.77 13.25 14.70
CA THR A 57 -7.20 13.18 15.02
C THR A 57 -7.91 12.12 14.18
N ARG A 58 -7.58 12.01 12.88
CA ARG A 58 -8.12 10.94 12.02
C ARG A 58 -7.69 9.55 12.50
N MET A 59 -6.43 9.37 12.86
CA MET A 59 -5.93 8.10 13.40
C MET A 59 -6.59 7.75 14.73
N ALA A 60 -6.75 8.70 15.64
CA ALA A 60 -7.43 8.48 16.92
C ALA A 60 -8.88 8.00 16.74
N ARG A 61 -9.59 8.55 15.74
CA ARG A 61 -10.95 8.10 15.39
C ARG A 61 -10.98 6.66 14.88
N LEU A 62 -10.06 6.28 13.98
CA LEU A 62 -9.95 4.90 13.47
C LEU A 62 -9.69 3.91 14.60
N LEU A 63 -8.84 4.26 15.56
CA LEU A 63 -8.54 3.40 16.71
C LEU A 63 -9.73 3.26 17.67
N ALA A 64 -10.48 4.33 17.90
CA ALA A 64 -11.69 4.29 18.70
C ALA A 64 -12.77 3.44 18.03
N GLU A 65 -13.01 3.64 16.72
CA GLU A 65 -13.95 2.84 15.91
C GLU A 65 -13.58 1.35 15.97
N SER A 66 -12.30 1.02 15.79
CA SER A 66 -11.81 -0.37 15.86
C SER A 66 -12.04 -1.05 17.22
N ALA A 67 -12.14 -0.29 18.32
CA ALA A 67 -12.37 -0.86 19.64
C ALA A 67 -13.83 -1.31 19.86
N GLU A 68 -14.75 -0.77 19.06
CA GLU A 68 -16.20 -0.98 19.20
C GLU A 68 -16.79 -1.89 18.11
N LEU A 69 -16.14 -1.97 16.94
CA LEU A 69 -16.62 -2.75 15.80
C LEU A 69 -16.69 -4.26 16.09
N LYS A 70 -17.81 -4.87 15.71
CA LYS A 70 -17.94 -6.33 15.64
C LYS A 70 -17.23 -6.86 14.39
N ARG A 71 -17.01 -8.18 14.36
CA ARG A 71 -16.29 -8.84 13.25
C ARG A 71 -16.92 -8.55 11.88
N ASP A 72 -18.23 -8.69 11.75
CA ASP A 72 -18.91 -8.53 10.46
C ASP A 72 -18.90 -7.05 10.04
N ASP A 73 -19.20 -6.14 10.96
CA ASP A 73 -19.13 -4.68 10.70
C ASP A 73 -17.70 -4.25 10.30
N ALA A 74 -16.66 -4.79 10.95
CA ALA A 74 -15.26 -4.52 10.60
C ALA A 74 -14.88 -5.04 9.21
N ARG A 75 -15.44 -6.19 8.80
CA ARG A 75 -15.24 -6.75 7.46
C ARG A 75 -15.91 -5.85 6.41
N ASP A 76 -17.16 -5.48 6.64
CA ASP A 76 -17.92 -4.66 5.69
C ASP A 76 -17.27 -3.27 5.56
N ARG A 77 -16.80 -2.70 6.69
CA ARG A 77 -16.02 -1.45 6.72
C ARG A 77 -14.71 -1.52 5.93
N LEU A 78 -14.01 -2.66 5.96
CA LEU A 78 -12.82 -2.91 5.15
C LEU A 78 -13.19 -2.99 3.66
N TYR A 79 -14.25 -3.72 3.32
CA TYR A 79 -14.70 -3.87 1.94
C TYR A 79 -15.15 -2.55 1.34
N GLU A 80 -15.91 -1.74 2.08
CA GLU A 80 -16.29 -0.38 1.69
C GLU A 80 -15.07 0.50 1.41
N ALA A 81 -14.03 0.42 2.24
CA ALA A 81 -12.81 1.19 2.03
C ALA A 81 -12.10 0.81 0.72
N ILE A 82 -12.09 -0.48 0.37
CA ILE A 82 -11.52 -0.95 -0.90
C ILE A 82 -12.40 -0.49 -2.06
N LEU A 83 -13.71 -0.69 -2.01
CA LEU A 83 -14.64 -0.27 -3.06
C LEU A 83 -14.57 1.24 -3.32
N ALA A 84 -14.45 2.05 -2.28
CA ALA A 84 -14.28 3.51 -2.37
C ALA A 84 -12.94 3.93 -3.00
N SER A 85 -11.96 3.03 -3.11
CA SER A 85 -10.64 3.30 -3.72
C SER A 85 -10.55 2.89 -5.19
N LEU A 86 -11.50 2.11 -5.69
CA LEU A 86 -11.52 1.62 -7.07
C LEU A 86 -12.05 2.70 -8.02
N VAL A 87 -11.43 2.80 -9.19
CA VAL A 87 -12.05 3.49 -10.33
C VAL A 87 -12.93 2.53 -11.15
N PRO A 88 -13.84 3.03 -12.02
CA PRO A 88 -14.74 2.16 -12.78
C PRO A 88 -14.03 1.09 -13.64
N ASP A 89 -12.92 1.44 -14.31
CA ASP A 89 -12.16 0.48 -15.11
C ASP A 89 -11.48 -0.61 -14.26
N GLU A 90 -11.04 -0.28 -13.04
CA GLU A 90 -10.51 -1.27 -12.08
C GLU A 90 -11.60 -2.23 -11.61
N ALA A 91 -12.81 -1.72 -11.37
CA ALA A 91 -13.96 -2.55 -11.02
C ALA A 91 -14.34 -3.50 -12.17
N ARG A 92 -14.24 -3.05 -13.44
CA ARG A 92 -14.42 -3.91 -14.62
C ARG A 92 -13.39 -5.03 -14.66
N ILE A 93 -12.10 -4.70 -14.51
CA ILE A 93 -11.03 -5.70 -14.45
C ILE A 93 -11.27 -6.70 -13.32
N LEU A 94 -11.62 -6.21 -12.12
CA LEU A 94 -11.89 -7.09 -10.98
C LEU A 94 -13.07 -8.04 -11.26
N SER A 95 -14.13 -7.57 -11.91
CA SER A 95 -15.25 -8.40 -12.35
C SER A 95 -14.82 -9.52 -13.30
N THR A 96 -14.00 -9.18 -14.30
CA THR A 96 -13.46 -10.17 -15.25
C THR A 96 -12.57 -11.21 -14.56
N LEU A 97 -11.74 -10.79 -13.60
CA LEU A 97 -10.90 -11.72 -12.83
C LEU A 97 -11.75 -12.62 -11.91
N ALA A 98 -12.85 -12.11 -11.36
CA ALA A 98 -13.74 -12.86 -10.48
C ALA A 98 -14.47 -14.03 -11.19
N GLN A 99 -14.63 -13.95 -12.51
CA GLN A 99 -15.19 -15.04 -13.33
C GLN A 99 -14.24 -16.24 -13.49
N GLY A 100 -13.08 -16.23 -12.81
CA GLY A 100 -12.07 -17.28 -12.88
C GLY A 100 -11.04 -17.07 -14.00
N GLY A 101 -11.05 -15.90 -14.64
CA GLY A 101 -10.10 -15.54 -15.69
C GLY A 101 -8.66 -15.46 -15.17
N VAL A 102 -7.74 -16.04 -15.95
CA VAL A 102 -6.29 -15.96 -15.75
C VAL A 102 -5.69 -15.29 -16.98
N PHE A 103 -4.85 -14.27 -16.78
CA PHE A 103 -4.37 -13.42 -17.87
C PHE A 103 -2.83 -13.40 -17.93
N PRO A 104 -2.24 -13.39 -19.15
CA PRO A 104 -0.81 -13.16 -19.29
C PRO A 104 -0.45 -11.76 -18.79
N LEU A 105 0.68 -11.66 -18.11
CA LEU A 105 1.26 -10.42 -17.63
C LEU A 105 2.76 -10.39 -17.99
N ILE A 106 3.24 -9.27 -18.53
CA ILE A 106 4.66 -9.09 -18.80
C ILE A 106 5.18 -7.79 -18.19
N ASP A 107 6.39 -7.88 -17.63
CA ASP A 107 7.23 -6.71 -17.41
C ASP A 107 8.22 -6.62 -18.59
N VAL A 108 8.41 -5.42 -19.13
CA VAL A 108 9.47 -5.11 -20.10
C VAL A 108 10.65 -4.53 -19.35
N ALA A 109 11.82 -5.13 -19.50
CA ALA A 109 13.05 -4.66 -18.88
C ALA A 109 14.17 -4.45 -19.92
N GLU A 110 15.11 -3.59 -19.58
CA GLU A 110 16.38 -3.46 -20.29
C GLU A 110 17.37 -4.48 -19.74
N ARG A 111 17.89 -5.36 -20.60
CA ARG A 111 18.87 -6.39 -20.23
C ARG A 111 20.20 -5.75 -19.80
N THR A 112 20.79 -6.26 -18.73
CA THR A 112 22.13 -5.83 -18.29
C THR A 112 23.21 -6.27 -19.28
N LEU A 113 24.40 -5.65 -19.19
CA LEU A 113 25.56 -6.06 -20.01
C LEU A 113 25.94 -7.53 -19.84
N PHE A 114 25.64 -8.12 -18.68
CA PHE A 114 25.92 -9.52 -18.33
C PHE A 114 24.74 -10.47 -18.58
N GLY A 115 23.71 -10.04 -19.32
CA GLY A 115 22.64 -10.92 -19.79
C GLY A 115 21.42 -11.05 -18.87
N GLY A 116 21.46 -10.48 -17.66
CA GLY A 116 20.36 -10.53 -16.68
C GLY A 116 19.26 -9.49 -16.90
N VAL A 117 18.17 -9.59 -16.13
CA VAL A 117 17.11 -8.56 -16.07
C VAL A 117 17.67 -7.30 -15.41
N GLY A 118 17.64 -6.18 -16.11
CA GLY A 118 18.05 -4.88 -15.59
C GLY A 118 16.86 -4.00 -15.21
N ARG A 119 16.90 -2.72 -15.60
CA ARG A 119 15.86 -1.74 -15.27
C ARG A 119 14.53 -2.15 -15.93
N ILE A 120 13.47 -2.25 -15.13
CA ILE A 120 12.12 -2.44 -15.66
C ILE A 120 11.60 -1.09 -16.20
N VAL A 121 11.17 -1.10 -17.45
CA VAL A 121 10.71 0.07 -18.22
C VAL A 121 9.19 0.10 -18.31
N LEU A 122 8.54 -1.07 -18.38
CA LEU A 122 7.09 -1.22 -18.27
C LEU A 122 6.79 -2.36 -17.32
N ARG A 123 5.83 -2.15 -16.42
CA ARG A 123 5.34 -3.17 -15.48
C ARG A 123 3.93 -3.55 -15.81
N ASN A 124 3.56 -4.80 -15.55
CA ASN A 124 2.16 -5.22 -15.50
C ASN A 124 1.36 -5.00 -16.81
N ALA A 125 2.01 -5.05 -17.97
CA ALA A 125 1.29 -5.09 -19.23
C ALA A 125 0.50 -6.40 -19.31
N SER A 126 -0.77 -6.35 -19.70
CA SER A 126 -1.66 -7.51 -19.71
C SER A 126 -2.81 -7.32 -20.68
N THR A 127 -3.33 -8.42 -21.23
CA THR A 127 -4.52 -8.42 -22.10
C THR A 127 -5.84 -8.29 -21.33
N VAL A 128 -5.78 -8.24 -19.99
CA VAL A 128 -6.97 -8.14 -19.13
C VAL A 128 -7.84 -6.92 -19.43
N GLY A 129 -7.24 -5.78 -19.83
CA GLY A 129 -7.99 -4.56 -20.15
C GLY A 129 -8.96 -4.77 -21.31
N LYS A 130 -8.48 -5.36 -22.40
CA LYS A 130 -9.29 -5.71 -23.58
C LYS A 130 -10.41 -6.68 -23.22
N ALA A 131 -10.11 -7.70 -22.41
CA ALA A 131 -11.10 -8.68 -21.96
C ALA A 131 -12.16 -8.06 -21.01
N ALA A 132 -11.76 -7.08 -20.20
CA ALA A 132 -12.65 -6.35 -19.30
C ALA A 132 -13.42 -5.20 -19.97
N GLY A 133 -13.06 -4.85 -21.21
CA GLY A 133 -13.60 -3.71 -21.93
C GLY A 133 -13.38 -2.41 -21.15
N VAL A 134 -12.15 -2.16 -20.70
CA VAL A 134 -11.81 -0.90 -20.03
C VAL A 134 -11.88 0.28 -21.02
N THR A 135 -12.03 1.48 -20.49
CA THR A 135 -12.10 2.69 -21.32
C THR A 135 -10.72 3.16 -21.76
N LEU A 136 -9.73 3.06 -20.85
CA LEU A 136 -8.34 3.50 -21.09
C LEU A 136 -7.40 2.29 -21.19
N ASP A 137 -7.31 1.70 -22.38
CA ASP A 137 -6.49 0.51 -22.64
C ASP A 137 -4.99 0.72 -22.38
N ASP A 138 -4.48 1.93 -22.61
CA ASP A 138 -3.10 2.35 -22.34
C ASP A 138 -2.78 2.44 -20.83
N HIS A 139 -3.80 2.53 -19.97
CA HIS A 139 -3.66 2.64 -18.51
C HIS A 139 -3.76 1.29 -17.79
N VAL A 140 -3.95 0.18 -18.50
CA VAL A 140 -4.02 -1.17 -17.92
C VAL A 140 -2.86 -1.49 -16.97
N PRO A 141 -1.59 -1.19 -17.31
CA PRO A 141 -0.46 -1.31 -16.37
C PRO A 141 -0.68 -0.64 -15.00
N VAL A 142 -1.28 0.55 -14.99
CA VAL A 142 -1.56 1.32 -13.77
C VAL A 142 -2.69 0.67 -12.99
N TYR A 143 -3.78 0.28 -13.66
CA TYR A 143 -4.91 -0.41 -13.03
C TYR A 143 -4.49 -1.73 -12.39
N VAL A 144 -3.69 -2.54 -13.09
CA VAL A 144 -3.20 -3.81 -12.55
C VAL A 144 -2.30 -3.56 -11.33
N THR A 145 -1.41 -2.57 -11.40
CA THR A 145 -0.56 -2.21 -10.25
C THR A 145 -1.40 -1.85 -9.02
N ARG A 146 -2.42 -1.00 -9.20
CA ARG A 146 -3.31 -0.58 -8.11
C ARG A 146 -4.15 -1.73 -7.55
N LEU A 147 -4.66 -2.62 -8.40
CA LEU A 147 -5.42 -3.81 -7.96
C LEU A 147 -4.55 -4.79 -7.17
N VAL A 148 -3.27 -4.93 -7.53
CA VAL A 148 -2.30 -5.74 -6.78
C VAL A 148 -1.96 -5.07 -5.45
N ASP A 149 -1.76 -3.76 -5.42
CA ASP A 149 -1.47 -3.01 -4.19
C ASP A 149 -2.66 -3.01 -3.21
N LEU A 150 -3.89 -3.01 -3.72
CA LEU A 150 -5.12 -3.20 -2.95
C LEU A 150 -5.33 -4.67 -2.52
N ASN A 151 -4.43 -5.58 -2.95
CA ASN A 151 -4.47 -7.00 -2.67
C ASN A 151 -5.75 -7.70 -3.15
N VAL A 152 -6.44 -7.14 -4.16
CA VAL A 152 -7.62 -7.77 -4.79
C VAL A 152 -7.25 -8.59 -6.02
N ALA A 153 -6.09 -8.33 -6.61
CA ALA A 153 -5.45 -9.17 -7.60
C ALA A 153 -4.07 -9.63 -7.11
N GLU A 154 -3.54 -10.69 -7.70
CA GLU A 154 -2.18 -11.15 -7.41
C GLU A 154 -1.45 -11.58 -8.69
N VAL A 155 -0.13 -11.40 -8.66
CA VAL A 155 0.77 -11.78 -9.76
C VAL A 155 1.54 -13.03 -9.38
N LEU A 156 1.45 -14.04 -10.23
CA LEU A 156 2.13 -15.33 -10.09
C LEU A 156 3.25 -15.48 -11.12
N ARG A 157 3.98 -16.60 -11.01
CA ARG A 157 4.94 -17.02 -12.04
C ARG A 157 4.24 -17.27 -13.38
N GLU A 158 5.05 -17.33 -14.42
CA GLU A 158 4.61 -17.75 -15.76
C GLU A 158 3.83 -19.05 -15.70
N ASP A 159 2.70 -19.07 -16.39
CA ASP A 159 1.90 -20.25 -16.68
C ASP A 159 2.15 -20.67 -18.13
N PRO A 160 2.83 -21.81 -18.39
CA PRO A 160 3.14 -22.27 -19.75
C PRO A 160 1.90 -22.53 -20.62
N THR A 161 0.72 -22.71 -20.03
CA THR A 161 -0.51 -22.92 -20.79
C THR A 161 -1.00 -21.67 -21.52
N LEU A 162 -0.46 -20.50 -21.15
CA LEU A 162 -0.78 -19.19 -21.74
C LEU A 162 0.24 -18.75 -22.82
N ASP A 163 1.12 -19.64 -23.30
CA ASP A 163 2.25 -19.29 -24.20
C ASP A 163 1.81 -18.47 -25.42
N THR A 164 0.79 -18.93 -26.15
CA THR A 164 0.23 -18.18 -27.29
C THR A 164 -0.27 -16.80 -26.89
N GLN A 165 -0.84 -16.64 -25.69
CA GLN A 165 -1.35 -15.36 -25.23
C GLN A 165 -0.23 -14.42 -24.79
N TYR A 166 0.90 -14.96 -24.30
CA TYR A 166 2.12 -14.17 -24.10
C TYR A 166 2.68 -13.66 -25.42
N GLU A 167 2.70 -14.48 -26.47
CA GLU A 167 3.16 -14.02 -27.79
C GLU A 167 2.29 -12.90 -28.34
N VAL A 168 0.96 -13.06 -28.22
CA VAL A 168 0.00 -12.00 -28.57
C VAL A 168 0.26 -10.72 -27.76
N LEU A 169 0.49 -10.84 -26.45
CA LEU A 169 0.77 -9.70 -25.58
C LEU A 169 2.09 -9.00 -25.91
N VAL A 170 3.13 -9.74 -26.32
CA VAL A 170 4.40 -9.15 -26.76
C VAL A 170 4.24 -8.34 -28.04
N ALA A 171 3.31 -8.75 -28.91
CA ALA A 171 2.98 -8.04 -30.14
C ALA A 171 1.96 -6.88 -29.94
N ASP A 172 1.48 -6.67 -28.71
CA ASP A 172 0.55 -5.59 -28.39
C ASP A 172 1.18 -4.20 -28.62
N GLU A 173 0.41 -3.28 -29.17
CA GLU A 173 0.88 -1.94 -29.54
C GLU A 173 1.52 -1.20 -28.34
N ALA A 174 0.89 -1.23 -27.16
CA ALA A 174 1.42 -0.56 -25.97
C ALA A 174 2.76 -1.17 -25.50
N VAL A 175 2.97 -2.46 -25.75
CA VAL A 175 4.24 -3.14 -25.45
C VAL A 175 5.29 -2.81 -26.49
N VAL A 176 4.93 -2.86 -27.77
CA VAL A 176 5.81 -2.56 -28.91
C VAL A 176 6.34 -1.13 -28.83
N GLU A 177 5.49 -0.16 -28.48
CA GLU A 177 5.88 1.23 -28.26
C GLU A 177 7.00 1.36 -27.23
N VAL A 178 6.85 0.72 -26.06
CA VAL A 178 7.89 0.75 -25.03
C VAL A 178 9.15 0.02 -25.49
N VAL A 179 9.00 -1.15 -26.11
CA VAL A 179 10.13 -1.97 -26.59
C VAL A 179 11.02 -1.19 -27.56
N ASN A 180 10.43 -0.39 -28.47
CA ASN A 180 11.16 0.44 -29.42
C ASN A 180 12.02 1.55 -28.77
N THR A 181 11.75 1.89 -27.51
CA THR A 181 12.56 2.86 -26.74
C THR A 181 13.76 2.22 -26.02
N VAL A 182 13.84 0.89 -25.99
CA VAL A 182 14.81 0.14 -25.17
C VAL A 182 15.86 -0.54 -26.06
N ARG A 183 17.16 -0.38 -25.75
CA ARG A 183 18.25 -0.95 -26.56
C ARG A 183 18.33 -2.47 -26.55
N ARG A 184 18.06 -3.11 -25.41
CA ARG A 184 18.16 -4.57 -25.22
C ARG A 184 16.94 -5.07 -24.45
N PRO A 185 15.74 -5.07 -25.07
CA PRO A 185 14.52 -5.46 -24.38
C PRO A 185 14.59 -6.93 -23.96
N THR A 186 14.03 -7.22 -22.79
CA THR A 186 13.75 -8.57 -22.32
C THR A 186 12.40 -8.57 -21.61
N PHE A 187 11.67 -9.67 -21.73
CA PHE A 187 10.36 -9.83 -21.10
C PHE A 187 10.47 -10.72 -19.88
N VAL A 188 9.77 -10.36 -18.81
CA VAL A 188 9.54 -11.22 -17.64
C VAL A 188 8.08 -11.62 -17.66
N ARG A 189 7.81 -12.86 -18.08
CA ARG A 189 6.46 -13.43 -18.14
C ARG A 189 5.97 -13.82 -16.75
N ARG A 190 4.73 -13.49 -16.47
CA ARG A 190 4.02 -13.69 -15.20
C ARG A 190 2.53 -13.83 -15.47
N THR A 191 1.78 -14.22 -14.46
CA THR A 191 0.35 -14.48 -14.61
C THR A 191 -0.45 -13.60 -13.65
N LEU A 192 -1.52 -12.96 -14.13
CA LEU A 192 -2.45 -12.18 -13.32
C LEU A 192 -3.72 -12.99 -13.05
N ARG A 193 -4.16 -13.01 -11.79
CA ARG A 193 -5.48 -13.55 -11.40
C ARG A 193 -6.05 -12.81 -10.20
N ILE A 194 -7.33 -13.06 -9.88
CA ILE A 194 -7.92 -12.59 -8.63
C ILE A 194 -7.20 -13.18 -7.42
N SER A 195 -7.02 -12.37 -6.37
CA SER A 195 -6.44 -12.85 -5.12
C SER A 195 -7.48 -13.59 -4.27
N ARG A 196 -7.03 -14.37 -3.27
CA ARG A 196 -7.94 -14.96 -2.28
C ARG A 196 -8.76 -13.91 -1.51
N PHE A 197 -8.19 -12.73 -1.27
CA PHE A 197 -8.91 -11.63 -0.63
C PHE A 197 -9.90 -10.99 -1.60
N GLY A 198 -9.49 -10.71 -2.84
CA GLY A 198 -10.34 -10.17 -3.89
C GLY A 198 -11.56 -11.05 -4.17
N LEU A 199 -11.40 -12.38 -4.17
CA LEU A 199 -12.51 -13.29 -4.36
C LEU A 199 -13.54 -13.20 -3.22
N ARG A 200 -13.09 -13.10 -1.96
CA ARG A 200 -13.99 -12.93 -0.80
C ARG A 200 -14.66 -11.56 -0.78
N LEU A 201 -13.96 -10.52 -1.22
CA LEU A 201 -14.54 -9.19 -1.43
C LEU A 201 -15.64 -9.27 -2.48
N TRP A 202 -15.33 -9.84 -3.65
CA TRP A 202 -16.27 -9.98 -4.76
C TRP A 202 -17.53 -10.74 -4.35
N GLN A 203 -17.38 -11.89 -3.69
CA GLN A 203 -18.51 -12.68 -3.18
C GLN A 203 -19.42 -11.91 -2.23
N ALA A 204 -18.88 -10.94 -1.48
CA ALA A 204 -19.68 -10.14 -0.56
C ALA A 204 -20.40 -8.97 -1.23
N CYS A 205 -19.94 -8.53 -2.41
CA CYS A 205 -20.47 -7.36 -3.11
C CYS A 205 -20.93 -7.63 -4.54
N ASP A 206 -21.10 -8.90 -4.93
CA ASP A 206 -21.45 -9.28 -6.29
C ASP A 206 -22.79 -8.65 -6.68
N PRO A 207 -22.83 -7.76 -7.70
CA PRO A 207 -24.05 -7.06 -8.08
C PRO A 207 -25.10 -7.98 -8.70
N ALA A 208 -24.72 -9.16 -9.19
CA ALA A 208 -25.66 -10.13 -9.74
C ALA A 208 -26.46 -10.87 -8.65
N GLY A 209 -26.03 -10.77 -7.39
CA GLY A 209 -26.58 -11.54 -6.28
C GLY A 209 -26.11 -13.00 -6.32
N GLY A 210 -25.55 -13.46 -5.20
CA GLY A 210 -25.36 -14.90 -4.96
C GLY A 210 -26.67 -15.62 -4.67
#